data_AF-A0A8C7I7Z1-F1
#
_entry.id   AF-A0A8C7I7Z1-F1
#
_cell.length_a   1.000
_cell.length_b   1.000
_cell.length_c   1.000
_cell.angle_alpha   90.00
_cell.angle_beta   90.00
_cell.angle_gamma   90.00
#
_symmetry.space_group_name_H-M   'P 1'
#
loop_
_entity.id
_entity.type
_entity.pdbx_description
1 polymer ?
#
loop_
_entity_poly.entity_id
_entity_poly.type
_entity_poly.pdbx_seq_one_letter_code
_entity_poly.pdbx_strand_id
1 'polypeptide(L)'
;MAGAIIENMSTKKLVIVGVILLLFQAFSFMVGGLIAPSPTTAVHYLATKCVDAVKGHQSGRWFMPWGPNQCDKIQDFDEAMSKKIEANDIVFAVHIPLPNKEMSPWFQFMLVILQFDIAFKMYNQIEDGAVATIDVGVAYRDDMLGEWTEMAHSIERRKLSCNFTTTKTYENEGRYYECDLLPFMELGNVAHKYYLLNIRLPVSERNKINVGIGEIKDIRLVGIHQNGGFTKVWFAMKTFLTPSILIILVWYWRRITLMTRPPVLLEKVIFALGLCMTFINIPVEWFSVGFNWTWMLLFGDIRQGIFYAMLLSFWIIFCGEHLMDQMERNRFSIYWKQVGPIVFGSFCLFIFDMCERGVQLKNPFYSIWASDVGTELAMAFIIVAGICACLYFLFLCFMVFQVFRNISGKRSSLPAMSKARRLHYEGLIFRFKFLMLVTLTCAAMTVIFFIISQVNEGHWHWGDYTVQVNSAFFTGIYGMWNLYVFAIMFLYAPSHKRYGDEQSRVGNPASGEDIQLTTTITHVDGPTEIYKMTGKAAQE
;
A
#
# COMPACT_ATOMS: atom_id res chain seq x y z
N MET A 1 5.52 18.15 37.04
CA MET A 1 5.33 18.10 35.55
C MET A 1 3.91 17.65 35.24
N ALA A 2 3.28 18.20 34.20
CA ALA A 2 1.99 17.68 33.72
C ALA A 2 2.24 16.35 32.99
N GLY A 3 1.72 15.24 33.52
CA GLY A 3 1.80 13.93 32.85
C GLY A 3 0.96 13.89 31.57
N ALA A 4 1.22 12.95 30.65
CA ALA A 4 0.32 12.72 29.52
C ALA A 4 -1.03 12.18 30.00
N ILE A 5 -2.06 12.25 29.15
CA ILE A 5 -3.42 11.82 29.51
C ILE A 5 -3.46 10.37 30.00
N ILE A 6 -2.72 9.47 29.36
CA ILE A 6 -2.62 8.06 29.74
C ILE A 6 -2.11 7.83 31.18
N GLU A 7 -1.31 8.74 31.74
CA GLU A 7 -0.83 8.65 33.14
C GLU A 7 -1.90 9.10 34.14
N ASN A 8 -2.77 10.02 33.75
CA ASN A 8 -3.74 10.64 34.64
C ASN A 8 -5.15 10.03 34.53
N MET A 9 -5.34 9.10 33.60
CA MET A 9 -6.63 8.50 33.31
C MET A 9 -6.84 7.26 34.18
N SER A 10 -8.00 7.18 34.83
CA SER A 10 -8.37 5.98 35.59
C SER A 10 -8.64 4.79 34.66
N THR A 11 -8.45 3.57 35.17
CA THR A 11 -8.70 2.33 34.42
C THR A 11 -10.12 2.28 33.85
N LYS A 12 -11.13 2.80 34.58
CA LYS A 12 -12.52 2.88 34.11
C LYS A 12 -12.65 3.74 32.84
N LYS A 13 -11.98 4.91 32.79
CA LYS A 13 -12.00 5.78 31.61
C LYS A 13 -11.23 5.16 30.44
N LEU A 14 -10.09 4.51 30.72
CA LEU A 14 -9.32 3.79 29.70
C LEU A 14 -10.15 2.67 29.05
N VAL A 15 -10.88 1.89 29.84
CA VAL A 15 -11.77 0.83 29.34
C VAL A 15 -12.91 1.43 28.52
N ILE A 16 -13.53 2.53 28.95
CA ILE A 16 -14.59 3.20 28.18
C ILE A 16 -14.07 3.63 26.81
N VAL A 17 -12.91 4.29 26.75
CA VAL A 17 -12.30 4.69 25.47
C VAL A 17 -11.97 3.47 24.62
N GLY A 18 -11.42 2.40 25.21
CA GLY A 18 -11.14 1.15 24.51
C GLY A 18 -12.38 0.49 23.89
N VAL A 19 -13.50 0.44 24.63
CA VAL A 19 -14.78 -0.09 24.13
C VAL A 19 -15.31 0.78 22.99
N ILE A 20 -15.24 2.11 23.11
CA ILE A 20 -15.65 3.02 22.03
C ILE A 20 -14.83 2.76 20.77
N LEU A 21 -13.50 2.67 20.87
CA LEU A 21 -12.63 2.38 19.73
C LEU A 21 -12.96 1.00 19.12
N LEU A 22 -13.24 -0.01 19.94
CA LEU A 22 -13.62 -1.34 19.47
C LEU A 22 -14.96 -1.31 18.71
N LEU A 23 -15.94 -0.54 19.18
CA LEU A 23 -17.22 -0.35 18.47
C LEU A 23 -17.02 0.33 17.10
N PHE A 24 -16.18 1.36 17.03
CA PHE A 24 -15.81 1.98 15.74
C PHE A 24 -15.07 1.01 14.82
N GLN A 25 -14.23 0.14 15.37
CA GLN A 25 -13.54 -0.90 14.62
C GLN A 25 -14.53 -1.94 14.06
N ALA A 26 -15.45 -2.42 14.88
CA ALA A 26 -16.51 -3.35 14.45
C ALA A 26 -17.37 -2.72 13.36
N PHE A 27 -17.74 -1.45 13.51
CA PHE A 27 -18.47 -0.70 12.48
C PHE A 27 -17.68 -0.63 11.16
N SER A 28 -16.36 -0.42 11.23
CA SER A 28 -15.50 -0.34 10.04
C SER A 28 -15.45 -1.68 9.28
N PHE A 29 -15.44 -2.81 9.98
CA PHE A 29 -15.58 -4.15 9.38
C PHE A 29 -16.98 -4.37 8.80
N MET A 30 -18.05 -3.97 9.50
CA MET A 30 -19.42 -4.13 9.04
C MET A 30 -19.70 -3.35 7.76
N VAL A 31 -19.17 -2.12 7.64
CA VAL A 31 -19.30 -1.30 6.43
C VAL A 31 -18.70 -2.01 5.22
N GLY A 32 -17.51 -2.60 5.34
CA GLY A 32 -16.92 -3.36 4.23
C GLY A 32 -17.59 -4.70 3.97
N GLY A 33 -18.02 -5.40 5.02
CA GLY A 33 -18.58 -6.76 4.89
C GLY A 33 -20.02 -6.82 4.43
N LEU A 34 -20.85 -5.84 4.81
CA LEU A 34 -22.30 -5.85 4.58
C LEU A 34 -22.77 -4.79 3.57
N ILE A 35 -22.00 -3.72 3.35
CA ILE A 35 -22.41 -2.61 2.47
C ILE A 35 -21.57 -2.58 1.19
N ALA A 36 -20.25 -2.70 1.30
CA ALA A 36 -19.37 -2.61 0.15
C ALA A 36 -19.40 -3.90 -0.70
N PRO A 37 -19.53 -3.80 -2.04
CA PRO A 37 -19.32 -4.92 -2.93
C PRO A 37 -17.81 -5.19 -3.10
N SER A 38 -17.46 -6.14 -3.98
CA SER A 38 -16.12 -6.72 -3.98
C SER A 38 -15.11 -5.64 -4.38
N PRO A 39 -13.87 -5.62 -3.87
CA PRO A 39 -12.96 -4.51 -4.14
C PRO A 39 -12.70 -4.36 -5.64
N THR A 40 -12.57 -5.48 -6.34
CA THR A 40 -12.34 -5.55 -7.78
C THR A 40 -13.36 -6.46 -8.47
N THR A 41 -13.48 -6.30 -9.77
CA THR A 41 -14.24 -7.19 -10.65
C THR A 41 -13.36 -7.56 -11.84
N ALA A 42 -13.28 -8.85 -12.14
CA ALA A 42 -12.56 -9.39 -13.29
C ALA A 42 -13.57 -9.80 -14.36
N VAL A 43 -13.38 -9.32 -15.59
CA VAL A 43 -14.23 -9.64 -16.75
C VAL A 43 -13.37 -10.23 -17.84
N HIS A 44 -13.77 -11.40 -18.33
CA HIS A 44 -13.09 -12.09 -19.42
C HIS A 44 -13.61 -11.61 -20.78
N TYR A 45 -12.68 -11.35 -21.69
CA TYR A 45 -12.93 -10.94 -23.05
C TYR A 45 -12.23 -11.92 -24.00
N LEU A 46 -12.94 -12.35 -25.03
CA LEU A 46 -12.35 -13.08 -26.16
C LEU A 46 -12.15 -12.10 -27.31
N ALA A 47 -10.94 -12.02 -27.84
CA ALA A 47 -10.67 -11.11 -28.94
C ALA A 47 -11.31 -11.60 -30.23
N THR A 48 -11.98 -10.69 -30.93
CA THR A 48 -12.57 -11.00 -32.25
C THR A 48 -11.52 -10.83 -33.32
N LYS A 49 -11.32 -11.85 -34.16
CA LYS A 49 -10.38 -11.84 -35.27
C LYS A 49 -11.00 -11.07 -36.45
N CYS A 50 -10.59 -9.82 -36.61
CA CYS A 50 -10.97 -8.94 -37.72
C CYS A 50 -9.95 -9.00 -38.86
N VAL A 51 -10.40 -8.75 -40.09
CA VAL A 51 -9.55 -8.73 -41.29
C VAL A 51 -9.36 -7.30 -41.81
N ASP A 52 -8.12 -6.89 -42.01
CA ASP A 52 -7.75 -5.63 -42.67
C ASP A 52 -7.55 -5.87 -44.18
N ALA A 53 -8.62 -5.75 -44.96
CA ALA A 53 -8.61 -6.04 -46.39
C ALA A 53 -7.92 -4.96 -47.27
N VAL A 54 -7.51 -3.82 -46.71
CA VAL A 54 -7.02 -2.67 -47.49
C VAL A 54 -5.49 -2.69 -47.57
N LYS A 55 -4.97 -2.82 -48.79
CA LYS A 55 -3.52 -2.74 -49.06
C LYS A 55 -2.99 -1.35 -48.68
N GLY A 56 -2.17 -1.30 -47.62
CA GLY A 56 -1.50 -0.09 -47.17
C GLY A 56 -1.76 0.32 -45.72
N HIS A 57 -2.08 -0.63 -44.83
CA HIS A 57 -2.20 -0.49 -43.36
C HIS A 57 -2.41 0.98 -42.92
N GLN A 58 -3.61 1.50 -43.14
CA GLN A 58 -3.91 2.87 -42.73
C GLN A 58 -3.79 2.96 -41.21
N SER A 59 -2.75 3.65 -40.73
CA SER A 59 -2.59 3.99 -39.32
C SER A 59 -3.80 4.81 -38.88
N GLY A 60 -4.62 4.26 -37.98
CA GLY A 60 -5.78 4.96 -37.41
C GLY A 60 -7.15 4.37 -37.72
N ARG A 61 -7.26 3.26 -38.48
CA ARG A 61 -8.54 2.56 -38.63
C ARG A 61 -8.83 1.66 -37.42
N TRP A 62 -9.95 1.93 -36.76
CA TRP A 62 -10.42 1.18 -35.60
C TRP A 62 -11.38 0.07 -36.02
N PHE A 63 -11.17 -1.15 -35.52
CA PHE A 63 -11.91 -2.35 -35.92
C PHE A 63 -12.89 -2.70 -34.82
N MET A 64 -14.17 -2.57 -35.09
CA MET A 64 -15.19 -2.87 -34.09
C MET A 64 -15.53 -4.37 -34.10
N PRO A 65 -15.49 -5.08 -32.96
CA PRO A 65 -15.81 -6.51 -32.91
C PRO A 65 -17.30 -6.83 -33.13
N TRP A 66 -18.20 -5.88 -32.84
CA TRP A 66 -19.65 -6.05 -32.92
C TRP A 66 -20.38 -4.73 -33.21
N GLY A 67 -21.67 -4.79 -33.54
CA GLY A 67 -22.50 -3.60 -33.81
C GLY A 67 -22.61 -3.25 -35.30
N PRO A 68 -23.13 -2.05 -35.63
CA PRO A 68 -23.44 -1.67 -37.02
C PRO A 68 -22.19 -1.54 -37.89
N ASN A 69 -21.08 -1.07 -37.31
CA ASN A 69 -19.79 -0.91 -37.97
C ASN A 69 -18.84 -2.07 -37.65
N GLN A 70 -19.36 -3.29 -37.46
CA GLN A 70 -18.54 -4.45 -37.14
C GLN A 70 -17.54 -4.75 -38.27
N CYS A 71 -16.38 -5.27 -37.89
CA CYS A 71 -15.36 -5.72 -38.81
C CYS A 71 -15.77 -7.02 -39.52
N ASP A 72 -15.16 -7.28 -40.67
CA ASP A 72 -15.19 -8.60 -41.30
C ASP A 72 -14.41 -9.57 -40.42
N LYS A 73 -15.12 -10.55 -39.88
CA LYS A 73 -14.63 -11.47 -38.86
C LYS A 73 -14.42 -12.87 -39.40
N ILE A 74 -13.39 -13.55 -38.89
CA ILE A 74 -13.10 -14.96 -39.14
C ILE A 74 -13.31 -15.75 -37.85
N GLN A 75 -13.84 -16.96 -37.96
CA GLN A 75 -14.02 -17.82 -36.78
C GLN A 75 -12.72 -18.57 -36.43
N ASP A 76 -12.08 -19.16 -37.44
CA ASP A 76 -10.85 -19.94 -37.30
C ASP A 76 -9.82 -19.53 -38.37
N PHE A 77 -8.55 -19.86 -38.11
CA PHE A 77 -7.46 -19.63 -39.05
C PHE A 77 -7.53 -20.52 -40.29
N ASP A 78 -8.22 -21.65 -40.24
CA ASP A 78 -8.50 -22.47 -41.44
C ASP A 78 -9.31 -21.67 -42.47
N GLU A 79 -10.22 -20.82 -42.00
CA GLU A 79 -10.97 -19.90 -42.85
C GLU A 79 -10.05 -18.84 -43.47
N ALA A 80 -9.09 -18.32 -42.69
CA ALA A 80 -8.09 -17.36 -43.17
C ALA A 80 -7.21 -17.97 -44.28
N MET A 81 -6.78 -19.22 -44.12
CA MET A 81 -6.02 -19.95 -45.14
C MET A 81 -6.82 -20.13 -46.43
N SER A 82 -8.11 -20.48 -46.31
CA SER A 82 -8.99 -20.63 -47.47
C SER A 82 -9.17 -19.32 -48.25
N LYS A 83 -9.22 -18.19 -47.52
CA LYS A 83 -9.36 -16.83 -48.06
C LYS A 83 -8.03 -16.17 -48.44
N LYS A 84 -6.89 -16.86 -48.25
CA LYS A 84 -5.52 -16.34 -48.48
C LYS A 84 -5.23 -15.03 -47.74
N ILE A 85 -5.68 -14.94 -46.49
CA ILE A 85 -5.42 -13.79 -45.61
C ILE A 85 -4.04 -13.95 -44.97
N GLU A 86 -3.21 -12.91 -45.04
CA GLU A 86 -1.89 -12.92 -44.41
C GLU A 86 -1.98 -12.69 -42.90
N ALA A 87 -0.99 -13.14 -42.13
CA ALA A 87 -0.97 -12.97 -40.67
C ALA A 87 -1.00 -11.49 -40.25
N ASN A 88 -0.38 -10.60 -41.04
CA ASN A 88 -0.33 -9.17 -40.78
C ASN A 88 -1.68 -8.46 -40.97
N ASP A 89 -2.60 -9.07 -41.72
CA ASP A 89 -3.92 -8.51 -41.99
C ASP A 89 -4.92 -8.87 -40.88
N ILE A 90 -4.54 -9.70 -39.90
CA ILE A 90 -5.41 -10.11 -38.80
C ILE A 90 -5.26 -9.14 -37.63
N VAL A 91 -6.39 -8.57 -37.21
CA VAL A 91 -6.48 -7.66 -36.06
C VAL A 91 -7.38 -8.28 -35.01
N PHE A 92 -6.85 -8.52 -33.82
CA PHE A 92 -7.60 -8.98 -32.66
C PHE A 92 -8.23 -7.77 -31.98
N ALA A 93 -9.54 -7.59 -32.17
CA ALA A 93 -10.28 -6.45 -31.65
C ALA A 93 -11.09 -6.82 -30.41
N VAL A 94 -10.99 -6.00 -29.37
CA VAL A 94 -11.70 -6.15 -28.09
C VAL A 94 -12.33 -4.83 -27.70
N HIS A 95 -13.64 -4.86 -27.44
CA HIS A 95 -14.38 -3.71 -26.95
C HIS A 95 -14.60 -3.85 -25.45
N ILE A 96 -14.16 -2.85 -24.70
CA ILE A 96 -14.31 -2.75 -23.25
C ILE A 96 -15.22 -1.54 -22.97
N PRO A 97 -16.36 -1.72 -22.28
CA PRO A 97 -16.88 -2.93 -21.66
C PRO A 97 -17.61 -3.85 -22.66
N LEU A 98 -18.12 -4.98 -22.17
CA LEU A 98 -19.01 -5.89 -22.93
C LEU A 98 -20.26 -5.16 -23.51
N PRO A 99 -20.93 -5.73 -24.53
CA PRO A 99 -22.11 -5.13 -25.14
C PRO A 99 -23.18 -4.72 -24.13
N ASN A 100 -23.83 -3.57 -24.36
CA ASN A 100 -24.86 -2.96 -23.52
C ASN A 100 -24.42 -2.54 -22.11
N LYS A 101 -23.11 -2.47 -21.84
CA LYS A 101 -22.56 -1.90 -20.60
C LYS A 101 -21.77 -0.62 -20.92
N GLU A 102 -21.51 0.20 -19.90
CA GLU A 102 -20.64 1.37 -19.97
C GLU A 102 -19.64 1.36 -18.82
N MET A 103 -18.41 1.82 -19.07
CA MET A 103 -17.45 2.10 -18.01
C MET A 103 -17.81 3.40 -17.31
N SER A 104 -17.34 3.55 -16.07
CA SER A 104 -17.55 4.77 -15.30
C SER A 104 -16.28 5.19 -14.55
N PRO A 105 -16.10 6.49 -14.27
CA PRO A 105 -14.98 6.99 -13.46
C PRO A 105 -14.91 6.42 -12.05
N TRP A 106 -15.98 5.80 -11.56
CA TRP A 106 -15.99 5.10 -10.28
C TRP A 106 -15.11 3.86 -10.25
N PHE A 107 -14.72 3.33 -11.40
CA PHE A 107 -13.85 2.16 -11.48
C PHE A 107 -12.37 2.47 -11.21
N GLN A 108 -12.00 3.76 -11.13
CA GLN A 108 -10.68 4.33 -10.78
C GLN A 108 -9.48 3.87 -11.59
N PHE A 109 -9.31 2.57 -11.82
CA PHE A 109 -8.25 1.98 -12.62
C PHE A 109 -8.80 0.84 -13.46
N MET A 110 -8.08 0.52 -14.53
CA MET A 110 -8.34 -0.64 -15.36
C MET A 110 -7.03 -1.34 -15.68
N LEU A 111 -6.88 -2.57 -15.20
CA LEU A 111 -5.78 -3.45 -15.50
C LEU A 111 -6.27 -4.50 -16.51
N VAL A 112 -5.45 -4.78 -17.52
CA VAL A 112 -5.74 -5.77 -18.55
C VAL A 112 -4.59 -6.78 -18.59
N ILE A 113 -4.95 -8.04 -18.45
CA ILE A 113 -4.03 -9.19 -18.54
C ILE A 113 -4.31 -9.90 -19.86
N LEU A 114 -3.26 -10.28 -20.57
CA LEU A 114 -3.32 -11.01 -21.83
C LEU A 114 -3.01 -12.49 -21.60
N GLN A 115 -3.77 -13.36 -22.26
CA GLN A 115 -3.56 -14.80 -22.27
C GLN A 115 -3.65 -15.31 -23.70
N PHE A 116 -2.61 -15.99 -24.16
CA PHE A 116 -2.59 -16.63 -25.48
C PHE A 116 -3.07 -18.08 -25.37
N ASP A 117 -4.00 -18.47 -26.24
CA ASP A 117 -4.35 -19.88 -26.45
C ASP A 117 -3.49 -20.39 -27.60
N ILE A 118 -2.43 -21.13 -27.29
CA ILE A 118 -1.48 -21.66 -28.30
C ILE A 118 -1.69 -23.17 -28.43
N ALA A 119 -2.02 -23.64 -29.62
CA ALA A 119 -2.18 -25.05 -29.91
C ALA A 119 -0.81 -25.71 -30.22
N PHE A 120 -0.63 -26.93 -29.72
CA PHE A 120 0.53 -27.75 -30.01
C PHE A 120 0.46 -28.37 -31.41
N LYS A 121 1.53 -28.17 -32.18
CA LYS A 121 1.79 -28.82 -33.47
C LYS A 121 3.21 -29.34 -33.51
N MET A 122 3.42 -30.51 -34.13
CA MET A 122 4.76 -31.09 -34.23
C MET A 122 5.74 -30.23 -35.03
N TYR A 123 5.26 -29.62 -36.11
CA TYR A 123 6.07 -28.83 -37.04
C TYR A 123 6.26 -27.36 -36.60
N ASN A 124 5.37 -26.83 -35.74
CA ASN A 124 5.39 -25.45 -35.27
C ASN A 124 5.32 -25.40 -33.75
N GLN A 125 6.42 -25.77 -33.11
CA GLN A 125 6.57 -25.70 -31.66
C GLN A 125 7.01 -24.30 -31.24
N ILE A 126 6.72 -23.95 -29.99
CA ILE A 126 7.25 -22.72 -29.38
C ILE A 126 8.76 -22.90 -29.18
N GLU A 127 9.55 -21.97 -29.73
CA GLU A 127 11.00 -21.93 -29.53
C GLU A 127 11.36 -21.53 -28.08
N ASP A 128 12.50 -22.02 -27.58
CA ASP A 128 12.97 -21.68 -26.24
C ASP A 128 13.26 -20.17 -26.16
N GLY A 129 12.57 -19.49 -25.23
CA GLY A 129 12.68 -18.04 -25.08
C GLY A 129 11.93 -17.23 -26.14
N ALA A 130 10.93 -17.81 -26.80
CA ALA A 130 10.09 -17.12 -27.77
C ALA A 130 9.53 -15.79 -27.23
N VAL A 131 9.55 -14.75 -28.08
CA VAL A 131 9.06 -13.41 -27.75
C VAL A 131 7.97 -13.02 -28.72
N ALA A 132 6.76 -12.79 -28.19
CA ALA A 132 5.66 -12.19 -28.92
C ALA A 132 5.87 -10.68 -29.02
N THR A 133 6.00 -10.17 -30.24
CA THR A 133 5.94 -8.74 -30.55
C THR A 133 4.51 -8.37 -30.89
N ILE A 134 3.92 -7.48 -30.11
CA ILE A 134 2.51 -7.14 -30.13
C ILE A 134 2.41 -5.66 -30.50
N ASP A 135 1.81 -5.37 -31.65
CA ASP A 135 1.49 -4.01 -32.07
C ASP A 135 0.08 -3.68 -31.57
N VAL A 136 -0.03 -2.76 -30.61
CA VAL A 136 -1.29 -2.50 -29.90
C VAL A 136 -1.65 -1.03 -29.94
N GLY A 137 -2.92 -0.77 -30.25
CA GLY A 137 -3.55 0.53 -30.11
C GLY A 137 -4.75 0.44 -29.15
N VAL A 138 -4.87 1.43 -28.27
CA VAL A 138 -6.08 1.65 -27.47
C VAL A 138 -6.69 2.99 -27.82
N ALA A 139 -8.00 2.97 -28.09
CA ALA A 139 -8.82 4.14 -28.33
C ALA A 139 -9.94 4.25 -27.30
N TYR A 140 -10.48 5.46 -27.17
CA TYR A 140 -11.64 5.73 -26.34
C TYR A 140 -12.71 6.50 -27.10
N ARG A 141 -13.92 6.45 -26.57
CA ARG A 141 -15.05 7.32 -26.95
C ARG A 141 -16.08 7.35 -25.82
N ASP A 142 -16.88 8.41 -25.79
CA ASP A 142 -17.97 8.55 -24.82
C ASP A 142 -19.37 8.40 -25.44
N ASP A 143 -19.51 8.67 -26.74
CA ASP A 143 -20.72 8.43 -27.50
C ASP A 143 -20.58 7.18 -28.39
N MET A 144 -21.62 6.36 -28.45
CA MET A 144 -21.67 5.13 -29.25
C MET A 144 -21.64 5.42 -30.76
N LEU A 145 -22.06 6.61 -31.18
CA LEU A 145 -22.00 7.06 -32.57
C LEU A 145 -20.78 7.93 -32.88
N GLY A 146 -20.00 8.30 -31.86
CA GLY A 146 -18.79 9.09 -32.02
C GLY A 146 -17.65 8.32 -32.67
N GLU A 147 -16.73 9.06 -33.28
CA GLU A 147 -15.46 8.52 -33.77
C GLU A 147 -14.55 8.11 -32.61
N TRP A 148 -13.71 7.11 -32.86
CA TRP A 148 -12.71 6.63 -31.90
C TRP A 148 -11.51 7.57 -31.90
N THR A 149 -11.11 8.03 -30.71
CA THR A 149 -9.89 8.81 -30.52
C THR A 149 -8.80 7.93 -29.93
N GLU A 150 -7.63 7.93 -30.57
CA GLU A 150 -6.46 7.20 -30.10
C GLU A 150 -5.98 7.74 -28.76
N MET A 151 -5.77 6.84 -27.78
CA MET A 151 -5.19 7.16 -26.48
C MET A 151 -3.69 6.87 -26.46
N ALA A 152 -3.33 5.66 -26.89
CA ALA A 152 -1.95 5.23 -26.94
C ALA A 152 -1.79 4.13 -28.01
N HIS A 153 -0.63 4.14 -28.64
CA HIS A 153 -0.20 3.12 -29.58
C HIS A 153 1.26 2.78 -29.29
N SER A 154 1.57 1.50 -29.10
CA SER A 154 2.94 1.05 -28.89
C SER A 154 3.15 -0.37 -29.43
N ILE A 155 4.41 -0.65 -29.77
CA ILE A 155 4.85 -2.00 -30.12
C ILE A 155 5.54 -2.56 -28.88
N GLU A 156 4.89 -3.54 -28.27
CA GLU A 156 5.32 -4.18 -27.05
C GLU A 156 5.93 -5.55 -27.32
N ARG A 157 6.90 -5.93 -26.51
CA ARG A 157 7.49 -7.28 -26.56
C ARG A 157 7.17 -8.00 -25.27
N ARG A 158 6.74 -9.26 -25.38
CA ARG A 158 6.40 -10.13 -24.24
C ARG A 158 7.01 -11.50 -24.45
N LYS A 159 7.76 -11.96 -23.46
CA LYS A 159 8.33 -13.31 -23.46
C LYS A 159 7.21 -14.32 -23.20
N LEU A 160 7.16 -15.37 -24.01
CA LEU A 160 6.20 -16.47 -23.85
C LEU A 160 6.84 -17.53 -22.96
N SER A 161 6.28 -17.70 -21.76
CA SER A 161 6.61 -18.80 -20.85
C SER A 161 5.46 -19.79 -20.91
N CYS A 162 5.64 -20.86 -21.70
CA CYS A 162 4.60 -21.85 -21.98
C CYS A 162 5.16 -23.25 -21.79
N ASN A 163 4.43 -24.09 -21.05
CA ASN A 163 4.78 -25.48 -20.84
C ASN A 163 3.76 -26.40 -21.50
N PHE A 164 4.23 -27.49 -22.09
CA PHE A 164 3.38 -28.55 -22.60
C PHE A 164 3.50 -29.75 -21.66
N THR A 165 2.52 -29.91 -20.78
CA THR A 165 2.50 -30.94 -19.74
C THR A 165 2.30 -32.35 -20.29
N THR A 166 1.75 -32.47 -21.50
CA THR A 166 1.47 -33.75 -22.15
C THR A 166 2.68 -34.22 -22.98
N THR A 167 2.79 -35.52 -23.23
CA THR A 167 3.82 -36.05 -24.14
C THR A 167 3.62 -35.52 -25.56
N LYS A 168 4.71 -35.00 -26.15
CA LYS A 168 4.73 -34.51 -27.53
C LYS A 168 4.60 -35.71 -28.49
N THR A 169 3.37 -36.09 -28.81
CA THR A 169 3.03 -37.14 -29.79
C THR A 169 2.01 -36.60 -30.79
N TYR A 170 1.93 -37.20 -31.98
CA TYR A 170 0.97 -36.77 -33.02
C TYR A 170 -0.50 -36.88 -32.55
N GLU A 171 -0.80 -37.80 -31.63
CA GLU A 171 -2.14 -37.96 -31.03
C GLU A 171 -2.57 -36.77 -30.16
N ASN A 172 -1.59 -36.01 -29.63
CA ASN A 172 -1.82 -34.87 -28.76
C ASN A 172 -1.74 -33.53 -29.49
N GLU A 173 -1.66 -33.53 -30.82
CA GLU A 173 -1.76 -32.30 -31.61
C GLU A 173 -3.11 -31.60 -31.39
N GLY A 174 -3.08 -30.27 -31.38
CA GLY A 174 -4.26 -29.43 -31.13
C GLY A 174 -4.57 -29.19 -29.65
N ARG A 175 -3.91 -29.87 -28.72
CA ARG A 175 -3.99 -29.52 -27.29
C ARG A 175 -3.29 -28.18 -27.03
N TYR A 176 -3.80 -27.42 -26.07
CA TYR A 176 -3.22 -26.12 -25.74
C TYR A 176 -2.00 -26.25 -24.84
N TYR A 177 -1.04 -25.36 -25.06
CA TYR A 177 0.02 -25.07 -24.09
C TYR A 177 -0.56 -24.41 -22.85
N GLU A 178 0.04 -24.70 -21.71
CA GLU A 178 -0.22 -23.99 -20.46
C GLU A 178 0.78 -22.83 -20.36
N CYS A 179 0.31 -21.63 -20.71
CA CYS A 179 1.10 -20.42 -20.73
C CYS A 179 0.82 -19.53 -19.51
N ASP A 180 1.88 -18.86 -19.04
CA ASP A 180 1.76 -17.86 -17.99
C ASP A 180 0.97 -16.63 -18.47
N LEU A 181 0.26 -16.00 -17.53
CA LEU A 181 -0.50 -14.78 -17.78
C LEU A 181 0.44 -13.58 -18.00
N LEU A 182 0.18 -12.78 -19.04
CA LEU A 182 1.04 -11.66 -19.42
C LEU A 182 0.41 -10.32 -18.96
N PRO A 183 1.11 -9.50 -18.15
CA PRO A 183 0.65 -8.15 -17.86
C PRO A 183 0.67 -7.32 -19.15
N PHE A 184 -0.48 -6.73 -19.50
CA PHE A 184 -0.66 -6.11 -20.81
C PHE A 184 -0.83 -4.59 -20.74
N MET A 185 -1.81 -4.11 -19.97
CA MET A 185 -2.10 -2.68 -19.87
C MET A 185 -2.57 -2.30 -18.46
N GLU A 186 -2.13 -1.15 -17.95
CA GLU A 186 -2.65 -0.56 -16.71
C GLU A 186 -3.00 0.91 -16.95
N LEU A 187 -4.29 1.24 -16.82
CA LEU A 187 -4.78 2.62 -16.87
C LEU A 187 -5.07 3.09 -15.45
N GLY A 188 -4.40 4.16 -15.04
CA GLY A 188 -4.59 4.79 -13.73
C GLY A 188 -5.85 5.65 -13.60
N ASN A 189 -6.66 5.76 -14.66
CA ASN A 189 -7.97 6.37 -14.61
C ASN A 189 -8.90 5.82 -15.70
N VAL A 190 -10.19 5.66 -15.35
CA VAL A 190 -11.26 5.24 -16.28
C VAL A 190 -12.14 6.44 -16.60
N ALA A 191 -11.62 7.38 -17.37
CA ALA A 191 -12.32 8.63 -17.67
C ALA A 191 -13.47 8.48 -18.67
N HIS A 192 -13.40 7.50 -19.57
CA HIS A 192 -14.31 7.36 -20.70
C HIS A 192 -15.24 6.16 -20.55
N LYS A 193 -16.35 6.18 -21.28
CA LYS A 193 -17.37 5.12 -21.21
C LYS A 193 -16.99 3.87 -22.00
N TYR A 194 -16.32 4.05 -23.13
CA TYR A 194 -15.99 2.96 -24.05
C TYR A 194 -14.53 3.03 -24.45
N TYR A 195 -13.91 1.86 -24.51
CA TYR A 195 -12.53 1.63 -24.91
C TYR A 195 -12.50 0.53 -25.97
N LEU A 196 -11.67 0.72 -26.98
CA LEU A 196 -11.41 -0.27 -28.02
C LEU A 196 -9.93 -0.58 -28.04
N LEU A 197 -9.63 -1.87 -27.99
CA LEU A 197 -8.28 -2.39 -28.02
C LEU A 197 -8.11 -3.18 -29.31
N ASN A 198 -7.18 -2.73 -30.15
CA ASN A 198 -6.80 -3.41 -31.37
C ASN A 198 -5.40 -3.97 -31.17
N ILE A 199 -5.26 -5.28 -31.35
CA ILE A 199 -4.00 -6.00 -31.19
C ILE A 199 -3.63 -6.64 -32.52
N ARG A 200 -2.40 -6.40 -32.98
CA ARG A 200 -1.81 -7.00 -34.18
C ARG A 200 -0.56 -7.79 -33.79
N LEU A 201 -0.33 -8.90 -34.49
CA LEU A 201 0.85 -9.73 -34.33
C LEU A 201 1.65 -9.67 -35.64
N PRO A 202 2.48 -8.62 -35.85
CA PRO A 202 3.21 -8.48 -37.09
C PRO A 202 4.24 -9.60 -37.25
N VAL A 203 4.27 -10.25 -38.41
CA VAL A 203 5.21 -11.33 -38.75
C VAL A 203 6.23 -10.81 -39.76
N SER A 204 7.51 -11.02 -39.48
CA SER A 204 8.60 -10.69 -40.39
C SER A 204 9.73 -11.69 -40.27
N GLU A 205 9.91 -12.54 -41.28
CA GLU A 205 10.99 -13.52 -41.32
C GLU A 205 12.38 -12.88 -41.35
N ARG A 206 12.53 -11.74 -42.06
CA ARG A 206 13.81 -11.03 -42.18
C ARG A 206 14.35 -10.55 -40.84
N ASN A 207 13.44 -10.01 -40.02
CA ASN A 207 13.77 -9.46 -38.70
C ASN A 207 13.53 -10.48 -37.57
N LYS A 208 13.14 -11.72 -37.90
CA LYS A 208 12.73 -12.76 -36.95
C LYS A 208 11.67 -12.28 -35.93
N ILE A 209 10.67 -11.53 -36.41
CA ILE A 209 9.57 -11.04 -35.57
C ILE A 209 8.43 -12.05 -35.63
N ASN A 210 7.97 -12.50 -34.46
CA ASN A 210 6.88 -13.47 -34.32
C ASN A 210 7.07 -14.78 -35.11
N VAL A 211 8.32 -15.21 -35.24
CA VAL A 211 8.68 -16.52 -35.80
C VAL A 211 8.85 -17.50 -34.64
N GLY A 212 8.32 -18.73 -34.75
CA GLY A 212 8.50 -19.76 -33.73
C GLY A 212 7.73 -19.53 -32.43
N ILE A 213 6.65 -18.73 -32.46
CA ILE A 213 5.79 -18.47 -31.29
C ILE A 213 4.65 -19.52 -31.13
N GLY A 214 4.69 -20.61 -31.90
CA GLY A 214 3.66 -21.65 -31.94
C GLY A 214 2.43 -21.27 -32.80
N GLU A 215 1.40 -22.11 -32.77
CA GLU A 215 0.12 -21.85 -33.45
C GLU A 215 -0.87 -21.19 -32.50
N ILE A 216 -0.91 -19.86 -32.48
CA ILE A 216 -1.91 -19.10 -31.71
C ILE A 216 -3.29 -19.36 -32.32
N LYS A 217 -4.25 -19.80 -31.49
CA LYS A 217 -5.66 -20.00 -31.86
C LYS A 217 -6.54 -18.82 -31.46
N ASP A 218 -6.38 -18.34 -30.24
CA ASP A 218 -7.17 -17.22 -29.72
C ASP A 218 -6.36 -16.37 -28.76
N ILE A 219 -6.83 -15.13 -28.57
CA ILE A 219 -6.31 -14.21 -27.58
C ILE A 219 -7.43 -13.89 -26.59
N ARG A 220 -7.19 -14.19 -25.32
CA ARG A 220 -8.08 -13.84 -24.22
C ARG A 220 -7.49 -12.68 -23.44
N LEU A 221 -8.37 -11.82 -22.95
CA LEU A 221 -8.01 -10.69 -22.10
C LEU A 221 -8.87 -10.72 -20.84
N VAL A 222 -8.26 -10.40 -19.70
CA VAL A 222 -8.97 -10.23 -18.43
C VAL A 222 -8.86 -8.78 -18.03
N GLY A 223 -9.99 -8.06 -18.12
CA GLY A 223 -10.11 -6.69 -17.65
C GLY A 223 -10.50 -6.67 -16.17
N ILE A 224 -9.60 -6.18 -15.32
CA ILE A 224 -9.77 -6.03 -13.89
C ILE A 224 -9.93 -4.54 -13.59
N HIS A 225 -11.01 -4.16 -12.94
CA HIS A 225 -11.23 -2.79 -12.52
C HIS A 225 -11.75 -2.75 -11.09
N GLN A 226 -11.58 -1.61 -10.41
CA GLN A 226 -12.19 -1.43 -9.09
C GLN A 226 -13.70 -1.45 -9.22
N ASN A 227 -14.40 -2.01 -8.24
CA ASN A 227 -15.86 -1.97 -8.26
C ASN A 227 -16.33 -0.58 -7.83
N GLY A 228 -17.18 0.05 -8.65
CA GLY A 228 -17.67 1.41 -8.38
C GLY A 228 -18.44 1.54 -7.08
N GLY A 229 -19.13 0.47 -6.63
CA GLY A 229 -19.77 0.47 -5.32
C GLY A 229 -18.77 0.46 -4.16
N PHE A 230 -17.68 -0.30 -4.29
CA PHE A 230 -16.60 -0.31 -3.30
C PHE A 230 -15.92 1.05 -3.23
N THR A 231 -15.63 1.66 -4.39
CA THR A 231 -15.05 3.01 -4.49
C THR A 231 -15.89 4.06 -3.75
N LYS A 232 -17.22 4.03 -3.90
CA LYS A 232 -18.12 4.95 -3.19
C LYS A 232 -18.03 4.80 -1.68
N VAL A 233 -18.05 3.57 -1.18
CA VAL A 233 -17.92 3.29 0.26
C VAL A 233 -16.54 3.72 0.76
N TRP A 234 -15.48 3.43 0.00
CA TRP A 234 -14.12 3.82 0.31
C TRP A 234 -13.98 5.35 0.43
N PHE A 235 -14.52 6.10 -0.53
CA PHE A 235 -14.49 7.57 -0.51
C PHE A 235 -15.29 8.13 0.65
N ALA A 236 -16.46 7.57 0.95
CA ALA A 236 -17.26 7.97 2.11
C ALA A 236 -16.50 7.76 3.41
N MET A 237 -15.83 6.61 3.56
CA MET A 237 -15.02 6.29 4.73
C MET A 237 -13.84 7.26 4.87
N LYS A 238 -13.10 7.55 3.79
CA LYS A 238 -12.04 8.57 3.80
C LYS A 238 -12.59 9.91 4.25
N THR A 239 -13.64 10.39 3.60
CA THR A 239 -14.27 11.70 3.86
C THR A 239 -14.77 11.84 5.30
N PHE A 240 -15.27 10.77 5.90
CA PHE A 240 -15.67 10.75 7.31
C PHE A 240 -14.47 10.78 8.27
N LEU A 241 -13.40 10.03 7.97
CA LEU A 241 -12.24 9.91 8.84
C LEU A 241 -11.31 11.13 8.77
N THR A 242 -11.19 11.80 7.61
CA THR A 242 -10.32 12.99 7.47
C THR A 242 -10.57 14.07 8.53
N PRO A 243 -11.81 14.59 8.73
CA PRO A 243 -12.04 15.63 9.72
C PRO A 243 -11.76 15.15 11.14
N SER A 244 -12.07 13.88 11.46
CA SER A 244 -11.83 13.34 12.81
C SER A 244 -10.33 13.31 13.17
N ILE A 245 -9.48 12.86 12.23
CA ILE A 245 -8.03 12.81 12.40
C ILE A 245 -7.42 14.22 12.37
N LEU A 246 -7.93 15.12 11.53
CA LEU A 246 -7.47 16.50 11.46
C LEU A 246 -7.77 17.26 12.75
N ILE A 247 -8.98 17.12 13.30
CA ILE A 247 -9.38 17.77 14.57
C ILE A 247 -8.48 17.31 15.71
N ILE A 248 -8.24 16.00 15.86
CA ILE A 248 -7.38 15.48 16.93
C ILE A 248 -5.92 15.89 16.72
N LEU A 249 -5.42 15.97 15.48
CA LEU A 249 -4.07 16.43 15.16
C LEU A 249 -3.86 17.90 15.58
N VAL A 250 -4.78 18.78 15.19
CA VAL A 250 -4.75 20.21 15.57
C VAL A 250 -4.87 20.36 17.08
N TRP A 251 -5.77 19.61 17.71
CA TRP A 251 -5.94 19.60 19.16
C TRP A 251 -4.67 19.14 19.90
N TYR A 252 -4.05 18.05 19.43
CA TYR A 252 -2.83 17.48 19.98
C TYR A 252 -1.67 18.47 19.90
N TRP A 253 -1.45 19.07 18.73
CA TRP A 253 -0.38 20.06 18.55
C TRP A 253 -0.61 21.31 19.39
N ARG A 254 -1.85 21.82 19.42
CA ARG A 254 -2.22 22.97 20.27
C ARG A 254 -1.88 22.70 21.74
N ARG A 255 -2.22 21.51 22.27
CA ARG A 255 -1.89 21.12 23.64
C ARG A 255 -0.39 21.12 23.92
N ILE A 256 0.41 20.67 22.95
CA ILE A 256 1.88 20.66 23.07
C ILE A 256 2.43 22.08 23.12
N THR A 257 2.00 22.95 22.22
CA THR A 257 2.47 24.35 22.13
C THR A 257 2.11 25.21 23.34
N LEU A 258 1.08 24.82 24.12
CA LEU A 258 0.70 25.50 25.35
C LEU A 258 1.61 25.17 26.55
N MET A 259 2.48 24.16 26.43
CA MET A 259 3.46 23.87 27.47
C MET A 259 4.63 24.84 27.40
N THR A 260 5.22 25.17 28.56
CA THR A 260 6.41 26.03 28.64
C THR A 260 7.70 25.34 28.16
N ARG A 261 7.69 24.00 28.04
CA ARG A 261 8.83 23.20 27.56
C ARG A 261 8.78 23.02 26.03
N PRO A 262 9.93 22.89 25.36
CA PRO A 262 9.95 22.49 23.96
C PRO A 262 9.42 21.05 23.78
N PRO A 263 8.81 20.73 22.61
CA PRO A 263 8.28 19.40 22.33
C PRO A 263 9.38 18.34 22.30
N VAL A 264 9.12 17.20 22.95
CA VAL A 264 10.06 16.06 22.99
C VAL A 264 10.03 15.29 21.66
N LEU A 265 11.06 14.46 21.42
CA LEU A 265 11.18 13.71 20.17
C LEU A 265 9.95 12.83 19.91
N LEU A 266 9.48 12.11 20.92
CA LEU A 266 8.30 11.24 20.79
C LEU A 266 7.04 12.03 20.40
N GLU A 267 6.84 13.23 20.97
CA GLU A 267 5.69 14.08 20.66
C GLU A 267 5.72 14.55 19.20
N LYS A 268 6.91 14.90 18.69
CA LYS A 268 7.14 15.28 17.29
C LYS A 268 6.89 14.12 16.32
N VAL A 269 7.34 12.91 16.67
CA VAL A 269 7.15 11.72 15.82
C VAL A 269 5.67 11.33 15.77
N ILE A 270 4.95 11.39 16.89
CA ILE A 270 3.48 11.17 16.91
C ILE A 270 2.76 12.23 16.05
N PHE A 271 3.17 13.49 16.12
CA PHE A 271 2.62 14.55 15.27
C PHE A 271 2.87 14.25 13.77
N ALA A 272 4.09 13.86 13.41
CA ALA A 272 4.42 13.47 12.04
C ALA A 272 3.61 12.25 11.56
N LEU A 273 3.42 11.24 12.41
CA LEU A 273 2.56 10.09 12.11
C LEU A 273 1.11 10.51 11.85
N GLY A 274 0.56 11.42 12.67
CA GLY A 274 -0.78 11.97 12.47
C GLY A 274 -0.91 12.81 11.19
N LEU A 275 0.14 13.52 10.80
CA LEU A 275 0.20 14.25 9.53
C LEU A 275 0.19 13.29 8.32
N CYS A 276 0.99 12.23 8.36
CA CYS A 276 0.99 11.20 7.32
C CYS A 276 -0.36 10.47 7.23
N MET A 277 -0.99 10.17 8.37
CA MET A 277 -2.34 9.57 8.38
C MET A 277 -3.38 10.52 7.76
N THR A 278 -3.31 11.81 8.10
CA THR A 278 -4.16 12.83 7.48
C THR A 278 -3.94 12.85 5.96
N PHE A 279 -2.69 12.80 5.50
CA PHE A 279 -2.34 12.82 4.08
C PHE A 279 -2.96 11.65 3.28
N ILE A 280 -2.98 10.44 3.85
CA ILE A 280 -3.68 9.27 3.25
C ILE A 280 -5.19 9.50 3.20
N ASN A 281 -5.75 10.07 4.26
CA ASN A 281 -7.20 10.23 4.43
C ASN A 281 -7.78 11.38 3.61
N ILE A 282 -6.99 12.35 3.17
CA ILE A 282 -7.50 13.42 2.31
C ILE A 282 -8.07 12.76 1.05
N PRO A 283 -9.37 12.94 0.75
CA PRO A 283 -10.05 12.21 -0.30
C PRO A 283 -9.83 12.91 -1.65
N VAL A 284 -8.57 13.03 -2.05
CA VAL A 284 -8.15 13.63 -3.35
C VAL A 284 -8.74 12.86 -4.53
N GLU A 285 -9.07 11.59 -4.31
CA GLU A 285 -9.68 10.71 -5.31
C GLU A 285 -11.07 11.17 -5.76
N TRP A 286 -11.78 12.02 -5.00
CA TRP A 286 -13.03 12.63 -5.49
C TRP A 286 -12.82 13.42 -6.79
N PHE A 287 -11.66 14.03 -6.96
CA PHE A 287 -11.35 14.78 -8.18
C PHE A 287 -11.17 13.86 -9.40
N SER A 288 -10.80 12.58 -9.23
CA SER A 288 -10.67 11.66 -10.38
C SER A 288 -12.00 11.30 -11.02
N VAL A 289 -13.13 11.52 -10.32
CA VAL A 289 -14.46 11.30 -10.89
C VAL A 289 -14.82 12.37 -11.93
N GLY A 290 -14.34 13.61 -11.74
CA GLY A 290 -14.62 14.74 -12.63
C GLY A 290 -13.49 15.07 -13.60
N PHE A 291 -12.24 14.75 -13.26
CA PHE A 291 -11.06 15.07 -14.06
C PHE A 291 -10.28 13.83 -14.45
N ASN A 292 -9.72 13.83 -15.66
CA ASN A 292 -8.89 12.74 -16.12
C ASN A 292 -7.46 12.81 -15.55
N TRP A 293 -7.23 12.25 -14.35
CA TRP A 293 -5.91 12.24 -13.70
C TRP A 293 -5.34 10.82 -13.64
N THR A 294 -4.43 10.50 -14.55
CA THR A 294 -3.80 9.18 -14.66
C THR A 294 -2.80 8.86 -13.54
N TRP A 295 -2.28 9.87 -12.84
CA TRP A 295 -1.28 9.73 -11.76
C TRP A 295 -1.85 9.39 -10.39
N MET A 296 -3.17 9.16 -10.28
CA MET A 296 -3.84 8.93 -9.00
C MET A 296 -3.34 7.69 -8.26
N LEU A 297 -3.03 6.60 -8.99
CA LEU A 297 -2.53 5.36 -8.39
C LEU A 297 -1.15 5.59 -7.76
N LEU A 298 -0.22 6.15 -8.53
CA LEU A 298 1.13 6.47 -8.05
C LEU A 298 1.09 7.39 -6.82
N PHE A 299 0.20 8.39 -6.82
CA PHE A 299 0.01 9.25 -5.65
C PHE A 299 -0.60 8.53 -4.46
N GLY A 300 -1.47 7.54 -4.69
CA GLY A 300 -1.97 6.62 -3.66
C GLY A 300 -0.83 5.80 -3.02
N ASP A 301 0.04 5.22 -3.84
CA ASP A 301 1.14 4.37 -3.36
C ASP A 301 2.17 5.20 -2.57
N ILE A 302 2.57 6.36 -3.09
CA ILE A 302 3.50 7.27 -2.40
C ILE A 302 2.96 7.66 -1.03
N ARG A 303 1.66 7.98 -0.94
CA ARG A 303 0.99 8.31 0.33
C ARG A 303 1.08 7.16 1.34
N GLN A 304 0.80 5.93 0.89
CA GLN A 304 0.86 4.74 1.72
C GLN A 304 2.30 4.40 2.15
N GLY A 305 3.26 4.47 1.22
CA GLY A 305 4.68 4.24 1.48
C GLY A 305 5.25 5.20 2.53
N ILE A 306 4.92 6.49 2.43
CA ILE A 306 5.33 7.51 3.42
C ILE A 306 4.77 7.18 4.81
N PHE A 307 3.51 6.77 4.90
CA PHE A 307 2.90 6.38 6.18
C PHE A 307 3.57 5.14 6.78
N TYR A 308 3.82 4.10 5.98
CA TYR A 308 4.50 2.89 6.48
C TYR A 308 5.91 3.21 6.97
N ALA A 309 6.68 4.00 6.22
CA ALA A 309 8.01 4.44 6.66
C ALA A 309 7.96 5.19 8.01
N MET A 310 6.97 6.08 8.18
CA MET A 310 6.77 6.83 9.42
C MET A 310 6.26 5.98 10.58
N LEU A 311 5.39 4.99 10.32
CA LEU A 311 4.90 4.05 11.32
C LEU A 311 6.02 3.15 11.85
N LEU A 312 6.84 2.60 10.96
CA LEU A 312 8.00 1.78 11.34
C LEU A 312 9.04 2.62 12.12
N SER A 313 9.26 3.86 11.70
CA SER A 313 10.12 4.83 12.41
C SER A 313 9.57 5.17 13.79
N PHE A 314 8.25 5.33 13.91
CA PHE A 314 7.58 5.56 15.19
C PHE A 314 7.81 4.38 16.15
N TRP A 315 7.65 3.13 15.72
CA TRP A 315 7.83 1.97 16.59
C TRP A 315 9.26 1.86 17.13
N ILE A 316 10.27 2.06 16.30
CA ILE A 316 11.66 1.92 16.75
C ILE A 316 12.08 3.07 17.67
N ILE A 317 11.67 4.31 17.36
CA ILE A 317 11.92 5.47 18.23
C ILE A 317 11.14 5.31 19.55
N PHE A 318 9.91 4.81 19.50
CA PHE A 318 9.12 4.56 20.71
C PHE A 318 9.80 3.54 21.63
N CYS A 319 10.26 2.41 21.08
CA CYS A 319 11.02 1.41 21.84
C CYS A 319 12.33 2.01 22.41
N GLY A 320 13.03 2.82 21.61
CA GLY A 320 14.26 3.47 22.01
C GLY A 320 14.11 4.47 23.15
N GLU A 321 13.13 5.38 23.06
CA GLU A 321 12.91 6.41 24.09
C GLU A 321 12.41 5.83 25.43
N HIS A 322 11.83 4.62 25.42
CA HIS A 322 11.45 3.90 26.65
C HIS A 322 12.61 3.07 27.23
N LEU A 323 13.79 3.06 26.61
CA LEU A 323 15.00 2.45 27.17
C LEU A 323 15.57 3.36 28.27
N MET A 324 15.43 2.92 29.53
CA MET A 324 15.65 3.76 30.70
C MET A 324 17.13 4.15 30.98
N ASP A 325 18.13 3.53 30.32
CA ASP A 325 19.57 3.72 30.62
C ASP A 325 20.36 4.54 29.58
N GLN A 326 19.75 5.12 28.54
CA GLN A 326 20.48 6.02 27.62
C GLN A 326 20.67 7.41 28.23
N MET A 327 21.93 7.87 28.29
CA MET A 327 22.37 9.17 28.82
C MET A 327 22.07 10.35 27.88
N GLU A 328 21.98 10.12 26.57
CA GLU A 328 21.56 11.11 25.59
C GLU A 328 20.19 10.71 25.01
N ARG A 329 19.12 11.43 25.37
CA ARG A 329 17.76 11.24 24.84
C ARG A 329 17.37 12.42 23.94
N ASN A 330 16.25 12.33 23.22
CA ASN A 330 15.67 13.42 22.42
C ASN A 330 16.45 13.89 21.17
N ARG A 331 17.52 13.19 20.75
CA ARG A 331 18.26 13.53 19.52
C ARG A 331 18.00 12.49 18.44
N PHE A 332 17.45 12.94 17.30
CA PHE A 332 17.20 12.09 16.14
C PHE A 332 18.48 11.40 15.60
N SER A 333 19.62 12.08 15.70
CA SER A 333 20.93 11.56 15.26
C SER A 333 21.31 10.20 15.90
N ILE A 334 20.86 9.95 17.14
CA ILE A 334 21.15 8.70 17.86
C ILE A 334 20.43 7.52 17.20
N TYR A 335 19.23 7.75 16.66
CA TYR A 335 18.40 6.74 16.02
C TYR A 335 18.73 6.55 14.53
N TRP A 336 19.69 7.29 13.96
CA TRP A 336 20.03 7.22 12.54
C TRP A 336 20.43 5.81 12.08
N LYS A 337 21.15 5.06 12.91
CA LYS A 337 21.53 3.66 12.61
C LYS A 337 20.31 2.73 12.52
N GLN A 338 19.24 3.06 13.21
CA GLN A 338 18.00 2.27 13.29
C GLN A 338 16.96 2.70 12.25
N VAL A 339 16.90 3.99 11.93
CA VAL A 339 16.00 4.58 10.92
C VAL A 339 16.59 4.47 9.50
N GLY A 340 17.92 4.39 9.38
CA GLY A 340 18.63 4.27 8.09
C GLY A 340 18.10 3.15 7.18
N PRO A 341 17.95 1.89 7.66
CA PRO A 341 17.37 0.81 6.86
C PRO A 341 15.94 1.12 6.37
N ILE A 342 15.11 1.78 7.18
CA ILE A 342 13.72 2.13 6.81
C ILE A 342 13.73 3.14 5.66
N VAL A 343 14.50 4.23 5.81
CA VAL A 343 14.57 5.29 4.80
C VAL A 343 15.16 4.77 3.50
N PHE A 344 16.24 3.99 3.57
CA PHE A 344 16.88 3.41 2.39
C PHE A 344 15.97 2.39 1.69
N GLY A 345 15.36 1.46 2.43
CA GLY A 345 14.41 0.50 1.87
C GLY A 345 13.18 1.17 1.24
N SER A 346 12.64 2.21 1.90
CA SER A 346 11.51 2.98 1.35
C SER A 346 11.90 3.75 0.09
N PHE A 347 13.12 4.28 0.03
CA PHE A 347 13.64 4.95 -1.16
C PHE A 347 13.84 3.98 -2.33
N CYS A 348 14.33 2.75 -2.07
CA CYS A 348 14.40 1.71 -3.10
C CYS A 348 13.02 1.35 -3.66
N LEU A 349 12.00 1.18 -2.80
CA LEU A 349 10.63 0.91 -3.24
C LEU A 349 10.04 2.10 -4.01
N PHE A 350 10.32 3.33 -3.59
CA PHE A 350 9.90 4.53 -4.32
C PHE A 350 10.50 4.58 -5.74
N ILE A 351 11.80 4.26 -5.90
CA ILE A 351 12.42 4.19 -7.23
C ILE A 351 11.74 3.10 -8.06
N PHE A 352 11.49 1.93 -7.47
CA PHE A 352 10.78 0.85 -8.15
C PHE A 352 9.39 1.28 -8.66
N ASP A 353 8.56 1.88 -7.80
CA ASP A 353 7.23 2.37 -8.18
C ASP A 353 7.31 3.46 -9.26
N MET A 354 8.31 4.36 -9.19
CA MET A 354 8.54 5.39 -10.21
C MET A 354 8.98 4.79 -11.56
N CYS A 355 9.75 3.70 -11.54
CA CYS A 355 10.19 3.02 -12.75
C CYS A 355 9.06 2.19 -13.38
N GLU A 356 8.19 1.58 -12.59
CA GLU A 356 7.04 0.80 -13.09
C GLU A 356 5.85 1.72 -13.40
N ARG A 357 5.17 2.22 -12.37
CA ARG A 357 3.95 3.03 -12.49
C ARG A 357 4.20 4.44 -13.03
N GLY A 358 5.38 5.01 -12.76
CA GLY A 358 5.74 6.32 -13.29
C GLY A 358 5.91 6.32 -14.82
N VAL A 359 6.46 5.25 -15.39
CA VAL A 359 6.61 5.10 -16.86
C VAL A 359 5.27 4.73 -17.51
N GLN A 360 4.43 3.95 -16.82
CA GLN A 360 3.08 3.61 -17.27
C GLN A 360 2.19 4.84 -17.55
N LEU A 361 2.46 5.97 -16.90
CA LEU A 361 1.74 7.23 -17.16
C LEU A 361 1.89 7.73 -18.61
N LYS A 362 3.04 7.44 -19.25
CA LYS A 362 3.29 7.81 -20.64
C LYS A 362 2.96 6.67 -21.60
N ASN A 363 3.27 5.44 -21.22
CA ASN A 363 2.95 4.26 -22.00
C ASN A 363 2.17 3.26 -21.14
N PRO A 364 0.84 3.15 -21.28
CA PRO A 364 0.01 2.29 -20.43
C PRO A 364 0.31 0.80 -20.63
N PHE A 365 1.01 0.44 -21.70
CA PHE A 365 1.44 -0.93 -21.98
C PHE A 365 2.84 -1.23 -21.45
N TYR A 366 3.52 -0.28 -20.80
CA TYR A 366 4.85 -0.55 -20.26
C TYR A 366 4.78 -1.53 -19.07
N SER A 367 5.73 -2.46 -19.03
CA SER A 367 5.97 -3.32 -17.87
C SER A 367 7.48 -3.52 -17.69
N ILE A 368 7.98 -3.26 -16.49
CA ILE A 368 9.40 -3.44 -16.16
C ILE A 368 9.83 -4.91 -16.31
N TRP A 369 8.89 -5.83 -16.05
CA TRP A 369 9.03 -7.28 -16.14
C TRP A 369 9.14 -7.82 -17.57
N ALA A 370 8.88 -6.99 -18.58
CA ALA A 370 8.96 -7.40 -19.98
C ALA A 370 10.40 -7.48 -20.51
N SER A 371 11.35 -6.80 -19.87
CA SER A 371 12.76 -6.79 -20.27
C SER A 371 13.63 -7.52 -19.25
N ASP A 372 14.66 -8.24 -19.71
CA ASP A 372 15.55 -8.97 -18.81
C ASP A 372 16.29 -8.01 -17.86
N VAL A 373 16.85 -6.92 -18.40
CA VAL A 373 17.54 -5.88 -17.62
C VAL A 373 16.60 -5.19 -16.63
N GLY A 374 15.35 -4.88 -17.05
CA GLY A 374 14.36 -4.28 -16.18
C GLY A 374 13.96 -5.22 -15.05
N THR A 375 13.78 -6.51 -15.33
CA THR A 375 13.46 -7.55 -14.34
C THR A 375 14.58 -7.71 -13.32
N GLU A 376 15.84 -7.78 -13.75
CA GLU A 376 16.99 -7.87 -12.84
C GLU A 376 17.07 -6.64 -11.91
N LEU A 377 16.86 -5.44 -12.46
CA LEU A 377 16.89 -4.19 -11.70
C LEU A 377 15.69 -4.06 -10.73
N ALA A 378 14.49 -4.44 -11.16
CA ALA A 378 13.30 -4.52 -10.31
C ALA A 378 13.52 -5.48 -9.14
N MET A 379 13.98 -6.70 -9.44
CA MET A 379 14.30 -7.71 -8.42
C MET A 379 15.39 -7.23 -7.47
N ALA A 380 16.42 -6.54 -7.96
CA ALA A 380 17.45 -5.96 -7.10
C ALA A 380 16.87 -4.95 -6.10
N PHE A 381 15.99 -4.04 -6.52
CA PHE A 381 15.34 -3.08 -5.61
C PHE A 381 14.47 -3.78 -4.56
N ILE A 382 13.68 -4.78 -4.98
CA ILE A 382 12.82 -5.55 -4.06
C ILE A 382 13.66 -6.34 -3.06
N ILE A 383 14.74 -6.99 -3.50
CA ILE A 383 15.66 -7.74 -2.63
C ILE A 383 16.33 -6.82 -1.62
N VAL A 384 16.82 -5.66 -2.05
CA VAL A 384 17.45 -4.67 -1.16
C VAL A 384 16.44 -4.16 -0.12
N ALA A 385 15.21 -3.83 -0.54
CA ALA A 385 14.15 -3.43 0.38
C ALA A 385 13.81 -4.56 1.38
N GLY A 386 13.77 -5.82 0.93
CA GLY A 386 13.56 -6.99 1.77
C GLY A 386 14.67 -7.18 2.82
N ILE A 387 15.94 -7.05 2.43
CA ILE A 387 17.08 -7.08 3.36
C ILE A 387 16.97 -5.97 4.41
N CYS A 388 16.61 -4.76 3.99
CA CYS A 388 16.40 -3.63 4.90
C CYS A 388 15.27 -3.88 5.89
N ALA A 389 14.16 -4.47 5.44
CA ALA A 389 13.05 -4.87 6.30
C ALA A 389 13.48 -5.94 7.32
N CYS A 390 14.23 -6.96 6.90
CA CYS A 390 14.79 -7.98 7.81
C CYS A 390 15.72 -7.37 8.86
N LEU A 391 16.64 -6.49 8.45
CA LEU A 391 17.53 -5.77 9.38
C LEU A 391 16.73 -4.92 10.37
N TYR A 392 15.69 -4.22 9.90
CA TYR A 392 14.79 -3.47 10.76
C TYR A 392 14.11 -4.36 11.81
N PHE A 393 13.54 -5.51 11.41
CA PHE A 393 12.89 -6.42 12.34
C PHE A 393 13.87 -6.99 13.38
N LEU A 394 15.10 -7.32 12.98
CA LEU A 394 16.15 -7.72 13.92
C LEU A 394 16.45 -6.62 14.95
N PHE A 395 16.59 -5.37 14.51
CA PHE A 395 16.79 -4.24 15.42
C PHE A 395 15.59 -4.01 16.35
N LEU A 396 14.37 -4.11 15.84
CA LEU A 396 13.17 -3.94 16.64
C LEU A 396 13.07 -5.02 17.72
N CYS A 397 13.28 -6.30 17.36
CA CYS A 397 13.30 -7.41 18.31
C CYS A 397 14.38 -7.24 19.38
N PHE A 398 15.58 -6.83 18.98
CA PHE A 398 16.68 -6.56 19.90
C PHE A 398 16.35 -5.42 20.88
N MET A 399 15.81 -4.31 20.38
CA MET A 399 15.40 -3.17 21.21
C MET A 399 14.29 -3.56 22.18
N VAL A 400 13.27 -4.28 21.72
CA VAL A 400 12.20 -4.81 22.58
C VAL A 400 12.76 -5.71 23.68
N PHE A 401 13.67 -6.63 23.34
CA PHE A 401 14.34 -7.49 24.32
C PHE A 401 15.12 -6.67 25.36
N GLN A 402 15.89 -5.68 24.91
CA GLN A 402 16.62 -4.78 25.82
C GLN A 402 15.68 -4.03 26.77
N VAL A 403 14.57 -3.49 26.25
CA VAL A 403 13.59 -2.77 27.05
C VAL A 403 12.97 -3.69 28.11
N PHE A 404 12.57 -4.91 27.74
CA PHE A 404 12.05 -5.88 28.73
C PHE A 404 13.09 -6.27 29.78
N ARG A 405 14.36 -6.47 29.39
CA ARG A 405 15.44 -6.76 30.33
C ARG A 405 15.66 -5.60 31.30
N ASN A 406 15.65 -4.37 30.80
CA ASN A 406 15.81 -3.16 31.62
C ASN A 406 14.63 -2.97 32.58
N ILE A 407 13.40 -3.11 32.08
CA ILE A 407 12.19 -3.07 32.91
C ILE A 407 12.24 -4.12 34.02
N SER A 408 12.67 -5.34 33.70
CA SER A 408 12.84 -6.41 34.70
C SER A 408 13.86 -6.05 35.78
N GLY A 409 15.03 -5.53 35.37
CA GLY A 409 16.09 -5.11 36.29
C GLY A 409 15.73 -3.88 37.13
N LYS A 410 14.98 -2.91 36.60
CA LYS A 410 14.51 -1.77 37.40
C LYS A 410 13.36 -2.15 38.32
N ARG A 411 12.51 -3.12 37.95
CA ARG A 411 11.39 -3.58 38.79
C ARG A 411 11.86 -4.13 40.14
N SER A 412 13.02 -4.79 40.20
CA SER A 412 13.59 -5.27 41.47
C SER A 412 14.08 -4.16 42.39
N SER A 413 14.43 -2.98 41.84
CA SER A 413 14.88 -1.81 42.61
C SER A 413 13.78 -0.78 42.91
N LEU A 414 12.61 -0.89 42.28
CA LEU A 414 11.47 0.01 42.53
C LEU A 414 11.04 0.13 44.00
N PRO A 415 11.03 -0.94 44.83
CA PRO A 415 10.66 -0.83 46.24
C PRO A 415 11.60 0.03 47.08
N ALA A 416 12.86 0.19 46.64
CA ALA A 416 13.90 0.95 47.34
C ALA A 416 13.96 2.43 46.93
N MET A 417 13.13 2.89 45.99
CA MET A 417 13.12 4.28 45.50
C MET A 417 12.09 5.16 46.22
N SER A 418 12.30 6.48 46.19
CA SER A 418 11.34 7.45 46.71
C SER A 418 9.99 7.35 45.99
N LYS A 419 8.90 7.64 46.71
CA LYS A 419 7.52 7.46 46.23
C LYS A 419 7.25 8.20 44.91
N ALA A 420 7.74 9.42 44.76
CA ALA A 420 7.57 10.23 43.55
C ALA A 420 8.30 9.64 42.33
N ARG A 421 9.55 9.18 42.53
CA ARG A 421 10.36 8.55 41.47
C ARG A 421 9.79 7.19 41.05
N ARG A 422 9.32 6.41 42.03
CA ARG A 422 8.67 5.11 41.81
C ARG A 422 7.42 5.26 40.93
N LEU A 423 6.53 6.19 41.25
CA LEU A 423 5.30 6.45 40.48
C LEU A 423 5.58 6.87 39.04
N HIS A 424 6.63 7.68 38.82
CA HIS A 424 7.05 8.07 37.47
C HIS A 424 7.52 6.87 36.62
N TYR A 425 8.36 5.99 37.19
CA TYR A 425 8.82 4.80 36.49
C TYR A 425 7.72 3.75 36.28
N GLU A 426 6.84 3.54 37.26
CA GLU A 426 5.67 2.66 37.11
C GLU A 426 4.75 3.15 35.98
N GLY A 427 4.54 4.47 35.86
CA GLY A 427 3.79 5.07 34.76
C GLY A 427 4.44 4.87 33.38
N LEU A 428 5.77 5.04 33.30
CA LEU A 428 6.52 4.84 32.05
C LEU A 428 6.48 3.37 31.59
N ILE A 429 6.64 2.42 32.53
CA ILE A 429 6.54 0.98 32.26
C ILE A 429 5.13 0.61 31.78
N PHE A 430 4.10 1.14 32.43
CA PHE A 430 2.71 0.90 32.04
C PHE A 430 2.43 1.37 30.61
N ARG A 431 2.86 2.60 30.26
CA ARG A 431 2.72 3.15 28.89
C ARG A 431 3.35 2.25 27.85
N PHE A 432 4.60 1.84 28.07
CA PHE A 432 5.31 0.97 27.15
C PHE A 432 4.57 -0.34 26.94
N LYS A 433 4.21 -1.04 28.03
CA LYS A 433 3.49 -2.33 27.95
C LYS A 433 2.12 -2.20 27.29
N PHE A 434 1.37 -1.16 27.63
CA PHE A 434 0.05 -0.91 27.07
C PHE A 434 0.12 -0.70 25.55
N LEU A 435 0.95 0.25 25.10
CA LEU A 435 1.06 0.53 23.66
C LEU A 435 1.65 -0.65 22.90
N MET A 436 2.62 -1.36 23.48
CA MET A 436 3.20 -2.54 22.87
C MET A 436 2.14 -3.64 22.67
N LEU A 437 1.30 -3.92 23.67
CA LEU A 437 0.21 -4.90 23.58
C LEU A 437 -0.80 -4.52 22.49
N VAL A 438 -1.22 -3.26 22.46
CA VAL A 438 -2.15 -2.75 21.42
C VAL A 438 -1.52 -2.89 20.04
N THR A 439 -0.25 -2.49 19.87
CA THR A 439 0.46 -2.57 18.59
C THR A 439 0.59 -4.01 18.09
N LEU A 440 0.99 -4.93 18.97
CA LEU A 440 1.08 -6.36 18.63
C LEU A 440 -0.29 -6.93 18.26
N THR A 441 -1.36 -6.54 18.97
CA THR A 441 -2.72 -6.97 18.66
C THR A 441 -3.15 -6.45 17.28
N CYS A 442 -2.95 -5.16 16.98
CA CYS A 442 -3.26 -4.61 15.66
C CYS A 442 -2.46 -5.28 14.53
N ALA A 443 -1.16 -5.52 14.75
CA ALA A 443 -0.31 -6.21 13.77
C ALA A 443 -0.76 -7.66 13.56
N ALA A 444 -1.02 -8.41 14.63
CA ALA A 444 -1.50 -9.79 14.55
C ALA A 444 -2.86 -9.88 13.83
N MET A 445 -3.81 -9.00 14.16
CA MET A 445 -5.11 -8.95 13.47
C MET A 445 -4.95 -8.62 11.98
N THR A 446 -4.03 -7.70 11.63
CA THR A 446 -3.73 -7.37 10.23
C THR A 446 -3.25 -8.59 9.45
N VAL A 447 -2.29 -9.33 10.02
CA VAL A 447 -1.73 -10.53 9.38
C VAL A 447 -2.75 -11.66 9.29
N ILE A 448 -3.51 -11.91 10.36
CA ILE A 448 -4.54 -12.96 10.39
C ILE A 448 -5.60 -12.69 9.31
N PHE A 449 -6.15 -11.47 9.26
CA PHE A 449 -7.16 -11.16 8.25
C PHE A 449 -6.59 -11.10 6.84
N PHE A 450 -5.33 -10.68 6.68
CA PHE A 450 -4.66 -10.75 5.38
C PHE A 450 -4.60 -12.20 4.89
N ILE A 451 -4.13 -13.14 5.72
CA ILE A 451 -4.08 -14.57 5.36
C ILE A 451 -5.47 -15.10 5.02
N ILE A 452 -6.48 -14.77 5.84
CA ILE A 452 -7.88 -15.16 5.57
C ILE A 452 -8.35 -14.62 4.21
N SER A 453 -8.04 -13.38 3.87
CA SER A 453 -8.43 -12.78 2.58
C SER A 453 -7.74 -13.41 1.37
N GLN A 454 -6.52 -13.94 1.55
CA GLN A 454 -5.77 -14.59 0.47
C GLN A 454 -6.20 -16.05 0.24
N VAL A 455 -6.64 -16.75 1.29
CA VAL A 455 -7.01 -18.17 1.22
C VAL A 455 -8.47 -18.38 0.82
N ASN A 456 -9.32 -17.38 1.05
CA ASN A 456 -10.76 -17.49 0.89
C ASN A 456 -11.25 -16.92 -0.45
N GLU A 457 -12.32 -17.48 -1.02
CA GLU A 457 -12.88 -17.10 -2.34
C GLU A 457 -13.60 -15.73 -2.35
N GLY A 458 -13.33 -14.86 -1.37
CA GLY A 458 -13.74 -13.46 -1.33
C GLY A 458 -15.12 -13.17 -0.73
N HIS A 459 -16.01 -14.16 -0.61
CA HIS A 459 -17.36 -13.99 -0.05
C HIS A 459 -17.81 -15.20 0.78
N TRP A 460 -18.54 -14.94 1.87
CA TRP A 460 -19.19 -15.95 2.71
C TRP A 460 -20.70 -15.82 2.62
N HIS A 461 -21.39 -16.94 2.44
CA HIS A 461 -22.85 -16.98 2.53
C HIS A 461 -23.24 -17.22 4.00
N TRP A 462 -23.77 -16.20 4.67
CA TRP A 462 -24.37 -16.33 5.99
C TRP A 462 -25.90 -16.25 5.85
N GLY A 463 -26.54 -17.41 5.67
CA GLY A 463 -27.98 -17.46 5.36
C GLY A 463 -28.25 -16.78 4.01
N ASP A 464 -29.18 -15.83 4.00
CA ASP A 464 -29.57 -15.09 2.78
C ASP A 464 -28.62 -13.92 2.43
N TYR A 465 -27.63 -13.62 3.28
CA TYR A 465 -26.71 -12.49 3.08
C TYR A 465 -25.31 -12.96 2.65
N THR A 466 -24.76 -12.32 1.62
CA THR A 466 -23.37 -12.49 1.21
C THR A 466 -22.48 -11.50 1.96
N VAL A 467 -21.62 -12.00 2.85
CA VAL A 467 -20.63 -11.19 3.57
C VAL A 467 -19.34 -11.15 2.76
N GLN A 468 -18.87 -9.95 2.43
CA GLN A 468 -17.68 -9.78 1.62
C GLN A 468 -16.42 -9.59 2.46
N VAL A 469 -15.64 -10.67 2.59
CA VAL A 469 -14.47 -10.72 3.47
C VAL A 469 -13.34 -9.83 2.94
N ASN A 470 -13.17 -9.73 1.63
CA ASN A 470 -12.11 -8.90 1.03
C ASN A 470 -12.37 -7.40 1.25
N SER A 471 -13.61 -6.95 1.07
CA SER A 471 -13.99 -5.55 1.32
C SER A 471 -13.95 -5.21 2.81
N ALA A 472 -14.42 -6.13 3.66
CA ALA A 472 -14.31 -6.01 5.12
C ALA A 472 -12.85 -5.90 5.59
N PHE A 473 -11.93 -6.62 4.96
CA PHE A 473 -10.51 -6.50 5.24
C PHE A 473 -10.00 -5.10 4.94
N PHE A 474 -10.22 -4.57 3.72
CA PHE A 474 -9.74 -3.23 3.37
C PHE A 474 -10.30 -2.14 4.28
N THR A 475 -11.62 -2.11 4.50
CA THR A 475 -12.22 -1.09 5.38
C THR A 475 -11.84 -1.29 6.84
N GLY A 476 -11.78 -2.54 7.30
CA GLY A 476 -11.41 -2.88 8.67
C GLY A 476 -9.98 -2.47 9.01
N ILE A 477 -9.01 -2.82 8.18
CA ILE A 477 -7.60 -2.44 8.39
C ILE A 477 -7.43 -0.93 8.31
N TYR A 478 -8.09 -0.29 7.33
CA TYR A 478 -8.06 1.17 7.21
C TYR A 478 -8.64 1.87 8.45
N GLY A 479 -9.78 1.39 8.97
CA GLY A 479 -10.36 1.87 10.22
C GLY A 479 -9.45 1.63 11.42
N MET A 480 -8.80 0.47 11.50
CA MET A 480 -7.94 0.08 12.61
C MET A 480 -6.74 1.00 12.74
N TRP A 481 -6.04 1.27 11.65
CA TRP A 481 -4.87 2.16 11.67
C TRP A 481 -5.25 3.62 11.92
N ASN A 482 -6.43 4.05 11.46
CA ASN A 482 -6.99 5.36 11.81
C ASN A 482 -7.25 5.48 13.32
N LEU A 483 -7.92 4.50 13.90
CA LEU A 483 -8.22 4.46 15.33
C LEU A 483 -6.96 4.31 16.17
N TYR A 484 -5.95 3.56 15.70
CA TYR A 484 -4.64 3.42 16.33
C TYR A 484 -3.93 4.78 16.42
N VAL A 485 -3.84 5.52 15.31
CA VAL A 485 -3.22 6.85 15.26
C VAL A 485 -4.01 7.86 16.10
N PHE A 486 -5.35 7.82 16.04
CA PHE A 486 -6.23 8.62 16.89
C PHE A 486 -5.96 8.36 18.38
N ALA A 487 -5.90 7.09 18.78
CA ALA A 487 -5.66 6.68 20.16
C ALA A 487 -4.29 7.13 20.66
N ILE A 488 -3.25 7.03 19.84
CA ILE A 488 -1.91 7.50 20.21
C ILE A 488 -1.92 9.01 20.43
N MET A 489 -2.45 9.80 19.49
CA MET A 489 -2.53 11.26 19.65
C MET A 489 -3.35 11.65 20.89
N PHE A 490 -4.46 10.95 21.15
CA PHE A 490 -5.29 11.23 22.32
C PHE A 490 -4.60 10.86 23.64
N LEU A 491 -4.06 9.65 23.76
CA LEU A 491 -3.51 9.11 25.00
C LEU A 491 -2.16 9.76 25.38
N TYR A 492 -1.34 10.10 24.39
CA TYR A 492 -0.03 10.72 24.60
C TYR A 492 -0.07 12.25 24.61
N ALA A 493 -1.24 12.87 24.48
CA ALA A 493 -1.38 14.32 24.64
C ALA A 493 -1.05 14.79 26.07
N PRO A 494 -0.55 16.03 26.25
CA PRO A 494 -0.38 16.64 27.56
C PRO A 494 -1.72 16.77 28.33
N SER A 495 -1.74 16.34 29.59
CA SER A 495 -2.93 16.49 30.47
C SER A 495 -2.93 17.85 31.18
N HIS A 496 -4.13 18.38 31.46
CA HIS A 496 -4.28 19.56 32.33
C HIS A 496 -4.21 19.21 33.83
N LYS A 497 -4.33 17.94 34.21
CA LYS A 497 -4.23 17.52 35.62
C LYS A 497 -2.78 17.44 36.07
N ARG A 498 -2.42 18.20 37.10
CA ARG A 498 -1.13 18.09 37.79
C ARG A 498 -1.19 16.96 38.81
N TYR A 499 -0.15 16.13 38.83
CA TYR A 499 0.01 15.09 39.84
C TYR A 499 0.27 15.76 41.19
N GLY A 500 -0.66 15.65 42.15
CA GLY A 500 -0.49 16.18 43.51
C GLY A 500 -1.62 17.06 44.07
N ASP A 501 -2.51 17.62 43.24
CA ASP A 501 -3.56 18.55 43.74
C ASP A 501 -4.66 17.88 44.59
N GLU A 502 -4.78 16.55 44.53
CA GLU A 502 -5.68 15.81 45.45
C GLU A 502 -5.00 15.53 46.80
N GLN A 503 -3.67 15.58 46.89
CA GLN A 503 -2.93 15.32 48.13
C GLN A 503 -2.65 16.59 48.94
N SER A 504 -2.61 17.77 48.31
CA SER A 504 -2.49 19.06 48.99
C SER A 504 -3.75 19.50 49.75
N ARG A 505 -4.87 18.76 49.64
CA ARG A 505 -6.06 18.96 50.48
C ARG A 505 -6.00 18.27 51.85
N VAL A 506 -5.03 17.39 52.09
CA VAL A 506 -4.81 16.77 53.39
C VAL A 506 -3.39 17.15 53.85
N GLY A 507 -3.33 18.10 54.77
CA GLY A 507 -2.13 18.88 55.08
C GLY A 507 -0.86 18.10 55.36
N ASN A 508 0.23 18.56 54.74
CA ASN A 508 1.55 18.65 55.38
C ASN A 508 2.39 19.71 54.63
N PRO A 509 3.05 20.66 55.31
CA PRO A 509 3.80 21.71 54.65
C PRO A 509 5.22 21.24 54.27
N ALA A 510 5.59 21.53 53.02
CA ALA A 510 6.93 21.73 52.46
C ALA A 510 8.07 20.76 52.85
N SER A 511 8.55 19.97 51.89
CA SER A 511 9.95 19.55 51.79
C SER A 511 10.54 20.05 50.46
N GLY A 512 11.71 20.70 50.52
CA GLY A 512 12.39 21.39 49.40
C GLY A 512 12.95 20.49 48.30
N GLU A 513 12.24 19.43 47.91
CA GLU A 513 12.69 18.44 46.92
C GLU A 513 12.30 18.80 45.47
N ASP A 514 11.30 19.66 45.25
CA ASP A 514 10.92 20.12 43.90
C ASP A 514 12.04 20.94 43.21
N ILE A 515 12.96 21.50 44.00
CA ILE A 515 14.11 22.27 43.49
C ILE A 515 15.21 21.34 42.94
N GLN A 516 15.41 20.14 43.52
CA GLN A 516 16.44 19.20 43.04
C GLN A 516 16.08 18.51 41.73
N LEU A 517 14.80 18.35 41.42
CA LEU A 517 14.37 17.81 40.13
C LEU A 517 14.55 18.83 38.99
N THR A 518 14.61 20.11 39.32
CA THR A 518 14.82 21.21 38.36
C THR A 518 16.30 21.34 38.00
N THR A 519 17.21 21.22 38.98
CA THR A 519 18.66 21.35 38.73
C THR A 519 19.28 20.21 37.94
N THR A 520 18.68 19.00 37.90
CA THR A 520 19.20 17.92 37.04
C THR A 520 18.76 18.03 35.58
N ILE A 521 17.80 18.91 35.25
CA ILE A 521 17.25 19.05 33.89
C ILE A 521 17.77 20.32 33.19
N THR A 522 18.35 21.27 33.93
CA THR A 522 18.98 22.47 33.37
C THR A 522 20.41 22.65 33.89
N HIS A 523 21.40 22.04 33.24
CA HIS A 523 22.78 22.52 33.29
C HIS A 523 23.34 22.61 31.87
N VAL A 524 23.37 23.84 31.35
CA VAL A 524 24.09 24.24 30.13
C VAL A 524 25.36 25.03 30.46
N ASP A 525 25.60 25.43 31.71
CA ASP A 525 26.82 26.15 32.09
C ASP A 525 27.63 25.41 33.16
N GLY A 526 28.92 25.20 32.85
CA GLY A 526 30.11 25.08 33.72
C GLY A 526 30.10 24.28 35.04
N PRO A 527 31.25 23.72 35.47
CA PRO A 527 31.32 22.98 36.72
C PRO A 527 31.07 23.89 37.94
N THR A 528 30.15 23.46 38.81
CA THR A 528 29.71 24.15 40.03
C THR A 528 30.81 24.27 41.10
N GLU A 529 30.80 25.37 41.84
CA GLU A 529 31.77 25.79 42.88
C GLU A 529 32.03 24.80 44.03
N ILE A 530 31.23 23.74 44.16
CA ILE A 530 31.46 22.66 45.13
C ILE A 530 32.76 21.87 44.79
N TYR A 531 33.17 21.84 43.51
CA TYR A 531 34.42 21.21 43.08
C TYR A 531 35.68 22.04 43.39
N LYS A 532 35.54 23.34 43.75
CA LYS A 532 36.67 24.21 44.15
C LYS A 532 37.02 24.12 45.65
N MET A 533 36.12 23.61 46.49
CA MET A 533 36.35 23.55 47.95
C MET A 533 37.04 22.27 48.42
N THR A 534 37.03 21.20 47.61
CA THR A 534 37.77 19.96 47.91
C THR A 534 39.06 19.89 47.10
N GLY A 535 39.96 20.82 47.39
CA GLY A 535 41.36 20.69 47.00
C GLY A 535 42.02 19.55 47.77
N LYS A 536 42.51 18.53 47.05
CA LYS A 536 43.69 17.79 47.49
C LYS A 536 44.78 18.05 46.46
N ALA A 537 45.69 18.94 46.84
CA ALA A 537 47.01 19.08 46.24
C ALA A 537 47.85 17.84 46.54
N ALA A 538 48.52 17.30 45.53
CA ALA A 538 49.82 16.61 45.57
C ALA A 538 50.20 16.36 44.10
N GLN A 539 51.04 17.20 43.49
CA GLN A 539 52.51 17.13 43.42
C GLN A 539 53.04 15.97 42.55
N GLU A 540 53.78 16.39 41.52
CA GLU A 540 54.53 15.69 40.46
C GLU A 540 53.75 15.14 39.26
#